data_AF-Q9AXZ3-F1
#
_entry.id   AF-Q9AXZ3-F1
#
_cell.length_a   1.000
_cell.length_b   1.000
_cell.length_c   1.000
_cell.angle_alpha   90.00
_cell.angle_beta   90.00
_cell.angle_gamma   90.00
#
_symmetry.space_group_name_H-M   'P 1'
#
loop_
_entity.id
_entity.type
_entity.pdbx_description
1 polymer ?
#
loop_
_entity_poly.entity_id
_entity_poly.type
_entity_poly.pdbx_seq_one_letter_code
_entity_poly.pdbx_strand_id
1 'polypeptide(L)'
;MTTIRQKPKTFTIHSSLHSSPVLHLPKLLTTTTTPLHEKSQRELGLILQEPNRAKWNFFQRAAAVALDTVEDSFISGVLERRHPLPKTSDPAVQISGNFAPVDEHPVQHHLPVSGRIPRCLDGVYLRNGANPLLEPVAGHHFFDGDGMVHSVSLRQGTASYACRFTETHRLVQERAIGRPVFPKAIGELHGHSGIARLLLFYARTATGLVDGSSGTGVATAGLVYFNRHLLAMSEDDLPYHVRVTSSGDLETVGRFDFMGQLNSAMIAHPKLDPASGELFALSYNVIKKPFLKFFKFTSDGKKSPDVEIPIDQPTMIHDFVITENFVIIPDQQVVFKLQEMIRGGSPVVYDKKKTARFGILLKTAADSNGLRWIDAPDCFCFHLWTAWEEPETDQVVVIGSCMTPPDSIFNESNQSLKSVLTEIRLNLKTGLSSRREIDPSRHLNLEVGMVNRNRLGRGPGVSLSSHCRPWPKVSGFAKVDLSTGEVTKFIYGEQCYGGEPYFVSRDPVAPEDDGYVLSFMHDEKTARSELLIVNAITMQLEASVKLPSRVPYGFHGTFISSKDLANQA
;
A
#
# COMPACT_ATOMS: atom_id res chain seq x y z
N MET A 1 51.99 15.11 -57.60
CA MET A 1 52.97 15.74 -56.71
C MET A 1 52.42 15.72 -55.29
N THR A 2 53.23 15.18 -54.39
CA THR A 2 52.95 14.72 -53.04
C THR A 2 52.62 15.87 -52.09
N THR A 3 51.62 15.72 -51.22
CA THR A 3 51.59 16.49 -49.96
C THR A 3 50.81 15.74 -48.88
N ILE A 4 51.41 15.76 -47.69
CA ILE A 4 51.27 14.82 -46.59
C ILE A 4 50.01 15.13 -45.75
N ARG A 5 49.20 14.10 -45.45
CA ARG A 5 48.09 14.16 -44.49
C ARG A 5 48.63 14.14 -43.05
N GLN A 6 48.42 15.23 -42.31
CA GLN A 6 48.55 15.24 -40.84
C GLN A 6 47.30 14.66 -40.19
N LYS A 7 47.48 13.74 -39.23
CA LYS A 7 46.41 13.16 -38.40
C LYS A 7 45.95 14.17 -37.33
N PRO A 8 44.66 14.19 -36.96
CA PRO A 8 44.15 15.05 -35.88
C PRO A 8 44.56 14.51 -34.51
N LYS A 9 44.95 15.42 -33.61
CA LYS A 9 45.30 15.15 -32.21
C LYS A 9 44.05 14.76 -31.41
N THR A 10 44.07 13.58 -30.81
CA THR A 10 43.14 13.12 -29.77
C THR A 10 43.46 13.83 -28.45
N PHE A 11 42.47 14.51 -27.86
CA PHE A 11 42.52 14.97 -26.47
C PHE A 11 42.01 13.85 -25.56
N THR A 12 42.92 13.26 -24.79
CA THR A 12 42.57 12.31 -23.73
C THR A 12 42.44 13.10 -22.42
N ILE A 13 41.22 13.27 -21.91
CA ILE A 13 40.98 13.78 -20.56
C ILE A 13 41.22 12.62 -19.60
N HIS A 14 42.27 12.69 -18.80
CA HIS A 14 42.51 11.77 -17.69
C HIS A 14 41.58 12.14 -16.52
N SER A 15 40.51 11.35 -16.33
CA SER A 15 39.73 11.32 -15.09
C SER A 15 40.43 10.37 -14.12
N SER A 16 41.09 10.91 -13.10
CA SER A 16 41.66 10.15 -11.98
C SER A 16 40.55 9.72 -11.02
N LEU A 17 39.95 8.55 -11.26
CA LEU A 17 39.24 7.79 -10.23
C LEU A 17 40.15 6.64 -9.82
N HIS A 18 40.82 6.75 -8.68
CA HIS A 18 41.16 5.67 -7.76
C HIS A 18 41.99 6.25 -6.60
N SER A 19 41.31 6.57 -5.50
CA SER A 19 41.95 6.62 -4.18
C SER A 19 41.03 5.94 -3.18
N SER A 20 41.56 4.96 -2.45
CA SER A 20 40.87 4.21 -1.40
C SER A 20 40.56 5.14 -0.21
N PRO A 21 39.39 5.03 0.44
CA PRO A 21 39.18 5.75 1.69
C PRO A 21 39.99 5.06 2.79
N VAL A 22 40.98 5.78 3.31
CA VAL A 22 41.68 5.45 4.56
C VAL A 22 40.70 5.67 5.72
N LEU A 23 40.33 4.60 6.41
CA LEU A 23 39.58 4.66 7.68
C LEU A 23 40.46 5.32 8.75
N HIS A 24 40.18 6.56 9.10
CA HIS A 24 40.69 7.19 10.31
C HIS A 24 39.78 6.84 11.49
N LEU A 25 40.18 5.87 12.31
CA LEU A 25 39.66 5.71 13.66
C LEU A 25 40.32 6.75 14.59
N PRO A 26 39.57 7.58 15.34
CA PRO A 26 40.11 8.28 16.49
C PRO A 26 40.41 7.30 17.63
N LYS A 27 41.60 7.38 18.21
CA LYS A 27 42.00 6.62 19.41
C LYS A 27 41.10 7.01 20.59
N LEU A 28 40.33 6.06 21.10
CA LEU A 28 39.62 6.18 22.37
C LEU A 28 40.65 6.16 23.53
N LEU A 29 40.65 7.20 24.35
CA LEU A 29 41.29 7.19 25.67
C LEU A 29 40.42 6.36 26.62
N THR A 30 40.94 5.22 27.06
CA THR A 30 40.37 4.41 28.14
C THR A 30 40.37 5.20 29.45
N THR A 31 39.19 5.55 29.94
CA THR A 31 38.97 5.89 31.36
C THR A 31 37.93 4.94 31.92
N THR A 32 38.39 4.13 32.86
CA THR A 32 37.64 3.11 33.59
C THR A 32 36.61 3.79 34.49
N THR A 33 35.32 3.58 34.24
CA THR A 33 34.27 3.79 35.25
C THR A 33 33.27 2.64 35.20
N THR A 34 33.08 2.04 36.38
CA THR A 34 32.33 0.83 36.73
C THR A 34 30.83 0.96 36.40
N PRO A 35 30.12 -0.11 35.99
CA PRO A 35 28.72 -0.01 35.62
C PRO A 35 27.80 0.02 36.85
N LEU A 36 27.18 1.18 37.10
CA LEU A 36 25.96 1.31 37.89
C LEU A 36 24.76 1.23 36.94
N HIS A 37 24.46 0.04 36.42
CA HIS A 37 23.27 -0.15 35.57
C HIS A 37 22.61 -1.52 35.72
N GLU A 38 22.54 -2.05 36.95
CA GLU A 38 21.84 -3.31 37.25
C GLU A 38 20.67 -3.15 38.24
N LYS A 39 20.27 -1.92 38.60
CA LYS A 39 19.23 -1.70 39.63
C LYS A 39 18.02 -0.84 39.24
N SER A 40 17.84 -0.49 37.97
CA SER A 40 16.69 0.34 37.53
C SER A 40 15.61 -0.40 36.72
N GLN A 41 15.79 -1.68 36.37
CA GLN A 41 14.82 -2.42 35.55
C GLN A 41 13.73 -3.15 36.37
N ARG A 42 13.63 -2.93 37.68
CA ARG A 42 12.66 -3.64 38.54
C ARG A 42 11.38 -2.86 38.90
N GLU A 43 11.17 -1.65 38.39
CA GLU A 43 10.00 -0.84 38.78
C GLU A 43 9.19 -0.22 37.62
N LEU A 44 9.24 -0.78 36.41
CA LEU A 44 8.18 -0.57 35.42
C LEU A 44 7.59 -1.94 35.06
N GLY A 45 6.48 -2.29 35.72
CA GLY A 45 5.70 -3.48 35.43
C GLY A 45 5.01 -3.38 34.07
N LEU A 46 5.77 -3.55 32.99
CA LEU A 46 5.23 -4.08 31.75
C LEU A 46 4.98 -5.56 31.99
N ILE A 47 3.71 -5.93 32.12
CA ILE A 47 3.27 -7.32 32.01
C ILE A 47 3.54 -7.70 30.55
N LEU A 48 4.76 -8.12 30.24
CA LEU A 48 4.98 -9.06 29.15
C LEU A 48 4.24 -10.33 29.59
N GLN A 49 2.98 -10.47 29.15
CA GLN A 49 2.31 -11.77 29.22
C GLN A 49 3.25 -12.75 28.52
N GLU A 50 3.68 -13.81 29.23
CA GLU A 50 4.35 -14.92 28.57
C GLU A 50 3.51 -15.32 27.35
N PRO A 51 4.14 -15.60 26.19
CA PRO A 51 3.40 -16.06 25.02
C PRO A 51 2.54 -17.22 25.47
N ASN A 52 1.22 -17.07 25.30
CA ASN A 52 0.23 -18.06 25.70
C ASN A 52 0.47 -19.28 24.80
N ARG A 53 1.44 -20.13 25.19
CA ARG A 53 1.93 -21.24 24.37
C ARG A 53 0.71 -22.03 23.95
N ALA A 54 0.51 -22.16 22.64
CA ALA A 54 -0.59 -22.93 22.09
C ALA A 54 -0.68 -24.26 22.84
N LYS A 55 -1.82 -24.52 23.49
CA LYS A 55 -2.02 -25.71 24.32
C LYS A 55 -2.20 -26.94 23.45
N TRP A 56 -1.15 -27.30 22.72
CA TRP A 56 -1.11 -28.46 21.85
C TRP A 56 -1.08 -29.75 22.67
N ASN A 57 -1.81 -30.75 22.20
CA ASN A 57 -1.73 -32.11 22.73
C ASN A 57 -0.41 -32.80 22.32
N PHE A 58 -0.16 -34.00 22.84
CA PHE A 58 1.09 -34.73 22.59
C PHE A 58 1.34 -34.97 21.09
N PHE A 59 0.32 -35.38 20.34
CA PHE A 59 0.42 -35.63 18.90
C PHE A 59 0.76 -34.35 18.13
N GLN A 60 0.09 -33.25 18.44
CA GLN A 60 0.34 -31.94 17.85
C GLN A 60 1.77 -31.46 18.13
N ARG A 61 2.26 -31.60 19.37
CA ARG A 61 3.66 -31.24 19.69
C ARG A 61 4.67 -32.07 18.89
N ALA A 62 4.43 -33.37 18.75
CA ALA A 62 5.29 -34.25 17.94
C ALA A 62 5.25 -33.86 16.45
N ALA A 63 4.04 -33.58 15.92
CA ALA A 63 3.87 -33.10 14.54
C ALA A 63 4.55 -31.75 14.31
N ALA A 64 4.46 -30.81 15.26
CA ALA A 64 5.13 -29.52 15.18
C ALA A 64 6.64 -29.69 15.08
N VAL A 65 7.25 -30.47 15.98
CA VAL A 65 8.70 -30.75 15.94
C VAL A 65 9.12 -31.37 14.61
N ALA A 66 8.35 -32.34 14.10
CA ALA A 66 8.64 -32.99 12.84
C ALA A 66 8.55 -32.03 11.64
N LEU A 67 7.49 -31.22 11.56
CA LEU A 67 7.28 -30.25 10.49
C LEU A 67 8.30 -29.11 10.54
N ASP A 68 8.71 -28.70 11.73
CA ASP A 68 9.74 -27.67 11.93
C ASP A 68 11.11 -28.19 11.51
N THR A 69 11.40 -29.46 11.81
CA THR A 69 12.60 -30.13 11.30
C THR A 69 12.62 -30.17 9.76
N VAL A 70 11.47 -30.40 9.12
CA VAL A 70 11.33 -30.36 7.65
C VAL A 70 11.53 -28.94 7.11
N GLU A 71 10.94 -27.93 7.74
CA GLU A 71 11.14 -26.53 7.39
C GLU A 71 12.63 -26.16 7.43
N ASP A 72 13.30 -26.39 8.56
CA ASP A 72 14.68 -25.97 8.78
C ASP A 72 15.68 -26.75 7.92
N SER A 73 15.55 -28.08 7.90
CA SER A 73 16.55 -28.97 7.29
C SER A 73 16.40 -29.05 5.78
N PHE A 74 15.18 -29.00 5.27
CA PHE A 74 14.90 -29.23 3.85
C PHE A 74 14.49 -27.94 3.13
N ILE A 75 13.42 -27.27 3.57
CA ILE A 75 12.94 -26.08 2.85
C ILE A 75 13.99 -24.96 2.94
N SER A 76 14.33 -24.53 4.15
CA SER A 76 15.34 -23.49 4.36
C SER A 76 16.75 -23.99 4.07
N GLY A 77 17.12 -25.18 4.54
CA GLY A 77 18.47 -25.74 4.39
C GLY A 77 18.87 -26.11 2.96
N VAL A 78 17.94 -26.64 2.14
CA VAL A 78 18.24 -27.18 0.80
C VAL A 78 17.61 -26.35 -0.31
N LEU A 79 16.33 -25.97 -0.19
CA LEU A 79 15.61 -25.28 -1.27
C LEU A 79 15.87 -23.77 -1.30
N GLU A 80 16.06 -23.13 -0.15
CA GLU A 80 16.19 -21.65 -0.08
C GLU A 80 17.65 -21.20 0.06
N ARG A 81 18.40 -21.67 1.07
CA ARG A 81 19.77 -21.18 1.38
C ARG A 81 20.78 -21.30 0.22
N ARG A 82 20.53 -22.18 -0.75
CA ARG A 82 21.39 -22.38 -1.91
C ARG A 82 21.18 -21.32 -3.01
N HIS A 83 20.12 -20.52 -2.89
CA HIS A 83 19.74 -19.53 -3.89
C HIS A 83 19.63 -18.15 -3.23
N PRO A 84 20.34 -17.13 -3.73
CA PRO A 84 20.18 -15.77 -3.21
C PRO A 84 18.76 -15.28 -3.48
N LEU A 85 18.18 -14.54 -2.52
CA LEU A 85 16.90 -13.88 -2.70
C LEU A 85 17.06 -12.69 -3.66
N PRO A 86 16.13 -12.46 -4.59
CA PRO A 86 16.08 -11.20 -5.32
C PRO A 86 15.74 -10.06 -4.37
N LYS A 87 16.18 -8.84 -4.70
CA LYS A 87 15.98 -7.62 -3.89
C LYS A 87 14.52 -7.33 -3.58
N THR A 88 13.60 -7.75 -4.44
CA THR A 88 12.14 -7.61 -4.22
C THR A 88 11.64 -8.50 -3.08
N SER A 89 12.38 -9.54 -2.69
CA SER A 89 12.01 -10.46 -1.60
C SER A 89 13.09 -10.59 -0.53
N ASP A 90 14.21 -9.89 -0.63
CA ASP A 90 15.26 -9.94 0.39
C ASP A 90 14.88 -9.01 1.56
N PRO A 91 14.63 -9.54 2.78
CA PRO A 91 14.33 -8.71 3.94
C PRO A 91 15.41 -7.63 4.19
N ALA A 92 16.69 -7.93 3.95
CA ALA A 92 17.77 -6.96 4.16
C ALA A 92 17.63 -5.71 3.27
N VAL A 93 16.85 -5.80 2.18
CA VAL A 93 16.46 -4.69 1.32
C VAL A 93 15.07 -4.16 1.71
N GLN A 94 14.09 -5.05 1.81
CA GLN A 94 12.65 -4.71 1.90
C GLN A 94 12.26 -4.10 3.25
N ILE A 95 12.98 -4.40 4.33
CA ILE A 95 12.77 -3.81 5.66
C ILE A 95 13.95 -2.91 6.08
N SER A 96 14.69 -2.37 5.13
CA SER A 96 15.83 -1.48 5.41
C SER A 96 15.42 -0.04 5.69
N GLY A 97 16.19 0.65 6.54
CA GLY A 97 15.95 2.07 6.86
C GLY A 97 14.56 2.30 7.44
N ASN A 98 13.84 3.32 6.95
CA ASN A 98 12.50 3.63 7.47
C ASN A 98 11.39 2.65 7.00
N PHE A 99 11.72 1.63 6.20
CA PHE A 99 10.80 0.50 5.94
C PHE A 99 10.80 -0.53 7.09
N ALA A 100 11.78 -0.47 8.00
CA ALA A 100 11.85 -1.37 9.14
C ALA A 100 10.61 -1.22 10.06
N PRO A 101 10.16 -2.31 10.72
CA PRO A 101 9.01 -2.27 11.61
C PRO A 101 9.26 -1.41 12.86
N VAL A 102 8.18 -0.99 13.50
CA VAL A 102 8.16 -0.32 14.82
C VAL A 102 7.21 -1.04 15.77
N ASP A 103 7.40 -0.83 17.07
CA ASP A 103 6.49 -1.29 18.10
C ASP A 103 5.20 -0.44 18.14
N GLU A 104 4.18 -0.98 18.79
CA GLU A 104 2.98 -0.21 19.12
C GLU A 104 3.30 0.96 20.03
N HIS A 105 2.57 2.05 19.85
CA HIS A 105 2.64 3.22 20.71
C HIS A 105 1.25 3.48 21.29
N PRO A 106 1.06 3.42 22.62
CA PRO A 106 -0.21 3.78 23.24
C PRO A 106 -0.51 5.26 23.01
N VAL A 107 -1.73 5.69 23.30
CA VAL A 107 -2.11 7.08 23.07
C VAL A 107 -1.20 8.05 23.82
N GLN A 108 -0.62 8.98 23.06
CA GLN A 108 0.05 10.15 23.61
C GLN A 108 -0.69 11.42 23.19
N HIS A 109 -1.19 12.14 24.17
CA HIS A 109 -1.89 13.41 23.99
C HIS A 109 -0.93 14.61 24.00
N HIS A 110 -1.42 15.77 23.55
CA HIS A 110 -0.73 17.05 23.61
C HIS A 110 0.64 17.03 22.91
N LEU A 111 0.67 16.49 21.70
CA LEU A 111 1.89 16.45 20.90
C LEU A 111 2.42 17.86 20.61
N PRO A 112 3.75 18.07 20.59
CA PRO A 112 4.32 19.36 20.23
C PRO A 112 3.97 19.76 18.79
N VAL A 113 3.49 20.99 18.62
CA VAL A 113 3.10 21.55 17.33
C VAL A 113 3.95 22.78 17.03
N SER A 114 4.54 22.82 15.82
CA SER A 114 5.10 24.03 15.22
C SER A 114 4.07 24.62 14.26
N GLY A 115 3.89 25.94 14.26
CA GLY A 115 2.85 26.60 13.45
C GLY A 115 1.46 26.50 14.11
N ARG A 116 0.39 26.47 13.31
CA ARG A 116 -0.99 26.46 13.82
C ARG A 116 -1.85 25.45 13.08
N ILE A 117 -2.32 24.41 13.77
CA ILE A 117 -3.28 23.46 13.21
C ILE A 117 -4.58 24.23 12.86
N PRO A 118 -5.04 24.19 11.60
CA PRO A 118 -6.30 24.78 11.18
C PRO A 118 -7.50 24.24 11.96
N ARG A 119 -8.42 25.13 12.36
CA ARG A 119 -9.59 24.76 13.19
C ARG A 119 -10.58 23.83 12.48
N CYS A 120 -10.62 23.83 11.14
CA CYS A 120 -11.48 22.94 10.36
C CYS A 120 -10.97 21.50 10.32
N LEU A 121 -9.70 21.24 10.70
CA LEU A 121 -9.21 19.90 10.91
C LEU A 121 -9.69 19.40 12.28
N ASP A 122 -10.89 18.82 12.28
CA ASP A 122 -11.54 18.22 13.44
C ASP A 122 -11.90 16.76 13.13
N GLY A 123 -11.02 15.85 13.55
CA GLY A 123 -11.15 14.43 13.23
C GLY A 123 -9.86 13.65 13.48
N VAL A 124 -9.71 12.53 12.79
CA VAL A 124 -8.57 11.63 12.92
C VAL A 124 -8.04 11.27 11.54
N TYR A 125 -6.75 11.52 11.32
CA TYR A 125 -6.01 10.99 10.18
C TYR A 125 -5.46 9.63 10.55
N LEU A 126 -5.76 8.62 9.73
CA LEU A 126 -5.25 7.27 9.89
C LEU A 126 -4.49 6.84 8.65
N ARG A 127 -3.39 6.10 8.82
CA ARG A 127 -2.66 5.50 7.70
C ARG A 127 -2.27 4.07 8.04
N ASN A 128 -2.57 3.16 7.12
CA ASN A 128 -2.17 1.75 7.22
C ASN A 128 -0.78 1.54 6.58
N GLY A 129 -0.19 0.38 6.83
CA GLY A 129 1.13 0.03 6.33
C GLY A 129 1.54 -1.36 6.76
N ALA A 130 2.54 -1.90 6.07
CA ALA A 130 3.21 -3.14 6.45
C ALA A 130 4.21 -2.88 7.57
N ASN A 131 4.14 -3.72 8.60
CA ASN A 131 5.00 -3.65 9.77
C ASN A 131 5.14 -5.08 10.32
N PRO A 132 6.02 -5.94 9.77
CA PRO A 132 6.12 -7.33 10.26
C PRO A 132 6.44 -7.36 11.76
N LEU A 133 5.56 -7.98 12.56
CA LEU A 133 5.75 -8.07 14.02
C LEU A 133 6.93 -8.99 14.35
N LEU A 134 7.03 -10.09 13.62
CA LEU A 134 8.08 -11.10 13.78
C LEU A 134 9.05 -11.03 12.61
N GLU A 135 10.33 -11.20 12.90
CA GLU A 135 11.38 -11.18 11.90
C GLU A 135 11.14 -12.27 10.83
N PRO A 136 11.12 -11.92 9.52
CA PRO A 136 10.94 -12.90 8.47
C PRO A 136 12.07 -13.94 8.45
N VAL A 137 11.70 -15.22 8.34
CA VAL A 137 12.66 -16.34 8.30
C VAL A 137 13.16 -16.67 6.89
N ALA A 138 12.47 -16.17 5.87
CA ALA A 138 12.73 -16.41 4.46
C ALA A 138 12.43 -15.14 3.64
N GLY A 139 12.12 -15.28 2.36
CA GLY A 139 11.80 -14.16 1.49
C GLY A 139 10.63 -13.32 2.02
N HIS A 140 10.77 -12.00 1.97
CA HIS A 140 9.78 -11.04 2.42
C HIS A 140 9.75 -9.86 1.45
N HIS A 141 8.62 -9.64 0.81
CA HIS A 141 8.35 -8.39 0.10
C HIS A 141 7.69 -7.40 1.06
N PHE A 142 7.89 -6.10 0.83
CA PHE A 142 7.33 -5.04 1.67
C PHE A 142 5.81 -5.18 1.92
N PHE A 143 5.05 -5.68 0.94
CA PHE A 143 3.59 -5.86 1.08
C PHE A 143 3.18 -7.04 1.98
N ASP A 144 4.08 -7.96 2.33
CA ASP A 144 3.77 -9.14 3.15
C ASP A 144 3.85 -8.90 4.67
N GLY A 145 4.16 -7.67 5.09
CA GLY A 145 4.20 -7.32 6.52
C GLY A 145 2.82 -7.32 7.15
N ASP A 146 2.75 -7.36 8.47
CA ASP A 146 1.48 -7.29 9.20
C ASP A 146 0.92 -5.85 9.17
N GLY A 147 -0.40 -5.70 9.11
CA GLY A 147 -1.07 -4.41 9.08
C GLY A 147 -0.92 -3.64 10.40
N MET A 148 -0.33 -2.46 10.35
CA MET A 148 -0.29 -1.52 11.48
C MET A 148 -0.87 -0.16 11.09
N VAL A 149 -1.81 0.31 11.90
CA VAL A 149 -2.49 1.59 11.68
C VAL A 149 -1.89 2.64 12.59
N HIS A 150 -1.45 3.75 12.00
CA HIS A 150 -1.08 4.97 12.71
C HIS A 150 -2.27 5.92 12.75
N SER A 151 -2.54 6.51 13.91
CA SER A 151 -3.64 7.45 14.14
C SER A 151 -3.08 8.77 14.65
N VAL A 152 -3.50 9.88 14.04
CA VAL A 152 -3.30 11.24 14.57
C VAL A 152 -4.65 11.92 14.71
N SER A 153 -5.11 12.12 15.94
CA SER A 153 -6.29 12.94 16.20
C SER A 153 -5.90 14.40 16.15
N LEU A 154 -6.71 15.21 15.45
CA LEU A 154 -6.59 16.65 15.34
C LEU A 154 -7.88 17.26 15.85
N ARG A 155 -7.82 18.00 16.96
CA ARG A 155 -9.01 18.61 17.56
C ARG A 155 -8.67 19.91 18.28
N GLN A 156 -9.40 20.97 17.95
CA GLN A 156 -9.27 22.29 18.58
C GLN A 156 -7.83 22.82 18.61
N GLY A 157 -7.02 22.50 17.59
CA GLY A 157 -5.63 22.91 17.51
C GLY A 157 -4.63 22.07 18.32
N THR A 158 -5.09 20.95 18.89
CA THR A 158 -4.26 19.96 19.60
C THR A 158 -4.15 18.67 18.79
N ALA A 159 -3.12 17.88 19.08
CA ALA A 159 -2.92 16.58 18.44
C ALA A 159 -2.60 15.47 19.45
N SER A 160 -3.04 14.25 19.15
CA SER A 160 -2.63 13.01 19.84
C SER A 160 -2.28 11.92 18.84
N TYR A 161 -1.43 10.98 19.24
CA TYR A 161 -0.95 9.90 18.37
C TYR A 161 -1.06 8.53 19.06
N ALA A 162 -1.38 7.52 18.27
CA ALA A 162 -1.27 6.11 18.63
C ALA A 162 -0.92 5.27 17.40
N CYS A 163 -0.34 4.09 17.58
CA CYS A 163 -0.26 3.09 16.53
C CYS A 163 -0.45 1.69 17.09
N ARG A 164 -1.27 0.89 16.38
CA ARG A 164 -1.64 -0.47 16.77
C ARG A 164 -1.64 -1.40 15.58
N PHE A 165 -1.30 -2.65 15.83
CA PHE A 165 -1.52 -3.70 14.87
C PHE A 165 -3.02 -3.93 14.67
N THR A 166 -3.39 -4.27 13.44
CA THR A 166 -4.67 -4.93 13.20
C THR A 166 -4.52 -6.37 13.68
N GLU A 167 -5.33 -6.79 14.65
CA GLU A 167 -5.32 -8.15 15.22
C GLU A 167 -5.92 -9.14 14.22
N THR A 168 -5.19 -9.40 13.14
CA THR A 168 -5.58 -10.38 12.13
C THR A 168 -5.54 -11.79 12.70
N HIS A 169 -6.36 -12.68 12.15
CA HIS A 169 -6.34 -14.09 12.54
C HIS A 169 -4.95 -14.72 12.39
N ARG A 170 -4.21 -14.31 11.37
CA ARG A 170 -2.80 -14.62 11.15
C ARG A 170 -1.92 -14.14 12.31
N LEU A 171 -1.95 -12.83 12.59
CA LEU A 171 -1.05 -12.20 13.56
C LEU A 171 -1.23 -12.77 14.97
N VAL A 172 -2.48 -12.96 15.39
CA VAL A 172 -2.82 -13.52 16.70
C VAL A 172 -2.20 -14.91 16.88
N GLN A 173 -2.24 -15.75 15.84
CA GLN A 173 -1.63 -17.08 15.87
C GLN A 173 -0.12 -17.05 15.84
N GLU A 174 0.49 -16.25 14.95
CA GLU A 174 1.95 -16.10 14.87
C GLU A 174 2.52 -15.56 16.19
N ARG A 175 1.84 -14.62 16.84
CA ARG A 175 2.19 -14.09 18.17
C ARG A 175 2.09 -15.15 19.27
N ALA A 176 1.04 -15.98 19.27
CA ALA A 176 0.87 -17.05 20.26
C ALA A 176 1.92 -18.17 20.11
N ILE A 177 2.35 -18.46 18.87
CA ILE A 177 3.39 -19.45 18.57
C ILE A 177 4.79 -18.86 18.80
N GLY A 178 4.96 -17.56 18.58
CA GLY A 178 6.22 -16.84 18.73
C GLY A 178 7.15 -16.91 17.52
N ARG A 179 6.63 -17.28 16.35
CA ARG A 179 7.38 -17.27 15.07
C ARG A 179 6.43 -17.16 13.86
N PRO A 180 6.92 -16.70 12.68
CA PRO A 180 6.14 -16.74 11.45
C PRO A 180 5.80 -18.18 11.06
N VAL A 181 4.54 -18.44 10.71
CA VAL A 181 4.08 -19.77 10.26
C VAL A 181 3.14 -19.72 9.05
N PHE A 182 2.61 -18.54 8.71
CA PHE A 182 1.80 -18.32 7.51
C PHE A 182 2.67 -17.92 6.34
N PRO A 183 2.47 -18.53 5.15
CA PRO A 183 3.26 -18.21 3.99
C PRO A 183 3.10 -16.73 3.59
N LYS A 184 4.15 -16.14 3.04
CA LYS A 184 4.17 -14.77 2.52
C LYS A 184 3.80 -14.77 1.03
N ALA A 185 2.73 -14.07 0.67
CA ALA A 185 2.09 -14.16 -0.66
C ALA A 185 3.04 -13.80 -1.80
N ILE A 186 3.88 -12.79 -1.60
CA ILE A 186 4.88 -12.37 -2.58
C ILE A 186 6.24 -12.90 -2.17
N GLY A 187 6.74 -12.64 -0.98
CA GLY A 187 8.12 -12.98 -0.59
C GLY A 187 8.48 -14.48 -0.66
N GLU A 188 7.53 -15.39 -0.39
CA GLU A 188 7.81 -16.83 -0.27
C GLU A 188 7.19 -17.69 -1.37
N LEU A 189 6.06 -17.27 -1.97
CA LEU A 189 5.32 -18.11 -2.93
C LEU A 189 5.91 -18.09 -4.35
N HIS A 190 7.23 -18.25 -4.45
CA HIS A 190 7.97 -18.31 -5.70
C HIS A 190 8.62 -19.68 -5.92
N GLY A 191 8.48 -20.22 -7.13
CA GLY A 191 9.12 -21.46 -7.55
C GLY A 191 8.82 -22.69 -6.66
N HIS A 192 9.79 -23.59 -6.60
CA HIS A 192 9.64 -24.86 -5.88
C HIS A 192 9.60 -24.69 -4.35
N SER A 193 10.34 -23.73 -3.80
CA SER A 193 10.28 -23.39 -2.38
C SER A 193 8.89 -22.88 -2.00
N GLY A 194 8.26 -22.05 -2.83
CA GLY A 194 6.89 -21.60 -2.63
C GLY A 194 5.87 -22.74 -2.58
N ILE A 195 5.99 -23.75 -3.46
CA ILE A 195 5.15 -24.95 -3.41
C ILE A 195 5.39 -25.71 -2.09
N ALA A 196 6.65 -25.87 -1.67
CA ALA A 196 6.98 -26.54 -0.42
C ALA A 196 6.44 -25.80 0.81
N ARG A 197 6.52 -24.46 0.82
CA ARG A 197 5.96 -23.58 1.86
C ARG A 197 4.44 -23.72 1.96
N LEU A 198 3.73 -23.78 0.83
CA LEU A 198 2.28 -24.03 0.81
C LEU A 198 1.94 -25.41 1.36
N LEU A 199 2.66 -26.47 0.95
CA LEU A 199 2.43 -27.82 1.46
C LEU A 199 2.70 -27.92 2.96
N LEU A 200 3.75 -27.25 3.46
CA LEU A 200 4.05 -27.15 4.88
C LEU A 200 2.91 -26.46 5.63
N PHE A 201 2.40 -25.35 5.11
CA PHE A 201 1.25 -24.64 5.69
C PHE A 201 0.01 -25.55 5.76
N TYR A 202 -0.34 -26.24 4.67
CA TYR A 202 -1.46 -27.18 4.68
C TYR A 202 -1.26 -28.36 5.63
N ALA A 203 -0.02 -28.87 5.78
CA ALA A 203 0.29 -29.92 6.74
C ALA A 203 0.13 -29.43 8.20
N ARG A 204 0.55 -28.20 8.51
CA ARG A 204 0.32 -27.55 9.81
C ARG A 204 -1.18 -27.38 10.09
N THR A 205 -1.95 -26.96 9.08
CA THR A 205 -3.41 -26.84 9.19
C THR A 205 -4.09 -28.19 9.41
N ALA A 206 -3.70 -29.22 8.64
CA ALA A 206 -4.26 -30.58 8.77
C ALA A 206 -3.96 -31.23 10.13
N THR A 207 -2.88 -30.82 10.80
CA THR A 207 -2.52 -31.28 12.14
C THR A 207 -3.10 -30.39 13.26
N GLY A 208 -3.82 -29.32 12.91
CA GLY A 208 -4.41 -28.38 13.86
C GLY A 208 -3.39 -27.53 14.61
N LEU A 209 -2.20 -27.32 14.02
CA LEU A 209 -1.17 -26.43 14.58
C LEU A 209 -1.44 -24.97 14.27
N VAL A 210 -2.10 -24.73 13.13
CA VAL A 210 -2.52 -23.42 12.63
C VAL A 210 -3.93 -23.57 12.09
N ASP A 211 -4.77 -22.55 12.26
CA ASP A 211 -6.06 -22.43 11.61
C ASP A 211 -5.93 -21.52 10.37
N GLY A 212 -6.12 -22.10 9.18
CA GLY A 212 -6.18 -21.36 7.92
C GLY A 212 -7.61 -21.08 7.44
N SER A 213 -8.64 -21.54 8.17
CA SER A 213 -10.05 -21.44 7.74
C SER A 213 -10.65 -20.05 7.98
N SER A 214 -10.11 -19.29 8.94
CA SER A 214 -10.63 -17.98 9.33
C SER A 214 -9.92 -16.81 8.64
N GLY A 215 -9.28 -17.06 7.49
CA GLY A 215 -8.56 -16.07 6.69
C GLY A 215 -7.07 -15.98 7.04
N THR A 216 -6.26 -15.61 6.06
CA THR A 216 -4.79 -15.52 6.17
C THR A 216 -4.24 -14.13 5.84
N GLY A 217 -5.12 -13.15 5.64
CA GLY A 217 -4.74 -11.82 5.20
C GLY A 217 -3.98 -11.02 6.27
N VAL A 218 -3.27 -10.01 5.80
CA VAL A 218 -2.42 -9.15 6.63
C VAL A 218 -3.05 -7.79 6.93
N ALA A 219 -4.15 -7.42 6.25
CA ALA A 219 -4.90 -6.18 6.46
C ALA A 219 -4.03 -4.89 6.39
N THR A 220 -3.11 -4.81 5.43
CA THR A 220 -2.15 -3.70 5.25
C THR A 220 -2.57 -2.67 4.21
N ALA A 221 -3.40 -3.05 3.23
CA ALA A 221 -3.44 -2.40 1.92
C ALA A 221 -4.23 -1.08 1.87
N GLY A 222 -4.75 -0.60 3.00
CA GLY A 222 -5.44 0.68 3.08
C GLY A 222 -6.53 0.73 4.13
N LEU A 223 -7.27 1.84 4.16
CA LEU A 223 -8.35 2.11 5.11
C LEU A 223 -9.53 2.78 4.41
N VAL A 224 -10.74 2.33 4.73
CA VAL A 224 -11.98 2.97 4.29
C VAL A 224 -12.91 3.14 5.46
N TYR A 225 -13.51 4.33 5.61
CA TYR A 225 -14.60 4.54 6.55
C TYR A 225 -15.93 4.46 5.81
N PHE A 226 -16.72 3.43 6.12
CA PHE A 226 -17.99 3.17 5.45
C PHE A 226 -19.01 2.62 6.43
N ASN A 227 -20.25 3.12 6.32
CA ASN A 227 -21.38 2.71 7.17
C ASN A 227 -20.99 2.60 8.66
N ARG A 228 -20.35 3.66 9.19
CA ARG A 228 -19.95 3.78 10.61
C ARG A 228 -18.81 2.84 11.05
N HIS A 229 -18.18 2.12 10.12
CA HIS A 229 -17.06 1.22 10.38
C HIS A 229 -15.79 1.73 9.69
N LEU A 230 -14.66 1.74 10.41
CA LEU A 230 -13.34 1.87 9.80
C LEU A 230 -12.84 0.47 9.45
N LEU A 231 -12.58 0.25 8.17
CA LEU A 231 -12.21 -1.04 7.59
C LEU A 231 -10.74 -1.01 7.18
N ALA A 232 -9.91 -1.84 7.81
CA ALA A 232 -8.56 -2.16 7.37
C ALA A 232 -8.63 -3.18 6.24
N MET A 233 -8.15 -2.79 5.07
CA MET A 233 -8.31 -3.55 3.83
C MET A 233 -7.22 -4.61 3.69
N SER A 234 -7.59 -5.81 3.27
CA SER A 234 -6.67 -6.88 2.85
C SER A 234 -7.03 -7.31 1.44
N GLU A 235 -6.05 -7.45 0.55
CA GLU A 235 -6.30 -7.78 -0.85
C GLU A 235 -6.76 -9.23 -1.05
N ASP A 236 -6.37 -10.11 -0.12
CA ASP A 236 -6.55 -11.56 -0.14
C ASP A 236 -7.48 -12.09 0.97
N ASP A 237 -8.13 -11.21 1.72
CA ASP A 237 -8.99 -11.55 2.84
C ASP A 237 -10.18 -10.57 2.96
N LEU A 238 -11.11 -10.84 3.87
CA LEU A 238 -12.11 -9.88 4.30
C LEU A 238 -11.44 -8.68 4.98
N PRO A 239 -12.05 -7.49 4.93
CA PRO A 239 -11.59 -6.36 5.72
C PRO A 239 -11.70 -6.64 7.22
N TYR A 240 -10.92 -5.93 8.03
CA TYR A 240 -11.01 -5.97 9.49
C TYR A 240 -11.61 -4.65 9.99
N HIS A 241 -12.62 -4.75 10.85
CA HIS A 241 -13.19 -3.58 11.52
C HIS A 241 -12.25 -3.15 12.64
N VAL A 242 -11.75 -1.91 12.54
CA VAL A 242 -10.94 -1.24 13.56
C VAL A 242 -11.77 -0.10 14.15
N ARG A 243 -11.86 -0.03 15.47
CA ARG A 243 -12.54 1.03 16.20
C ARG A 243 -11.53 2.07 16.66
N VAL A 244 -11.83 3.34 16.42
CA VAL A 244 -11.14 4.48 17.04
C VAL A 244 -11.82 4.74 18.37
N THR A 245 -11.13 4.46 19.46
CA THR A 245 -11.66 4.60 20.81
C THR A 245 -11.81 6.08 21.19
N SER A 246 -12.61 6.36 22.23
CA SER A 246 -12.82 7.71 22.74
C SER A 246 -11.55 8.37 23.31
N SER A 247 -10.56 7.57 23.74
CA SER A 247 -9.24 8.06 24.14
C SER A 247 -8.34 8.36 22.94
N GLY A 248 -8.69 7.93 21.73
CA GLY A 248 -7.86 8.07 20.52
C GLY A 248 -6.95 6.87 20.25
N ASP A 249 -7.08 5.77 21.01
CA ASP A 249 -6.44 4.49 20.71
C ASP A 249 -7.21 3.73 19.62
N LEU A 250 -6.62 2.63 19.13
CA LEU A 250 -7.21 1.77 18.11
C LEU A 250 -7.47 0.38 18.68
N GLU A 251 -8.64 -0.17 18.40
CA GLU A 251 -9.04 -1.52 18.82
C GLU A 251 -9.51 -2.32 17.61
N THR A 252 -8.93 -3.50 17.37
CA THR A 252 -9.47 -4.39 16.33
C THR A 252 -10.71 -5.08 16.87
N VAL A 253 -11.87 -4.78 16.27
CA VAL A 253 -13.15 -5.41 16.63
C VAL A 253 -13.23 -6.82 16.05
N GLY A 254 -12.72 -7.01 14.84
CA GLY A 254 -12.60 -8.32 14.20
C GLY A 254 -12.75 -8.29 12.69
N ARG A 255 -12.72 -9.48 12.09
CA ARG A 255 -12.91 -9.68 10.64
C ARG A 255 -14.36 -9.33 10.26
N PHE A 256 -14.54 -8.53 9.20
CA PHE A 256 -15.81 -7.89 8.86
C PHE A 256 -16.35 -8.41 7.52
N ASP A 257 -17.44 -9.17 7.59
CA ASP A 257 -18.10 -9.83 6.46
C ASP A 257 -19.38 -9.11 6.01
N PHE A 258 -19.57 -7.85 6.42
CA PHE A 258 -20.78 -7.07 6.18
C PHE A 258 -22.06 -7.79 6.67
N MET A 259 -22.03 -8.32 7.90
CA MET A 259 -23.15 -9.05 8.51
C MET A 259 -23.52 -10.30 7.69
N GLY A 260 -22.51 -11.05 7.27
CA GLY A 260 -22.64 -12.29 6.48
C GLY A 260 -22.90 -12.10 4.98
N GLN A 261 -22.91 -10.87 4.47
CA GLN A 261 -23.19 -10.60 3.05
C GLN A 261 -21.97 -10.79 2.14
N LEU A 262 -20.76 -10.75 2.68
CA LEU A 262 -19.50 -10.88 1.95
C LEU A 262 -18.77 -12.16 2.35
N ASN A 263 -18.58 -13.06 1.39
CA ASN A 263 -17.94 -14.37 1.58
C ASN A 263 -16.64 -14.55 0.78
N SER A 264 -16.16 -13.48 0.15
CA SER A 264 -14.94 -13.44 -0.65
C SER A 264 -14.13 -12.21 -0.29
N ALA A 265 -12.82 -12.26 -0.54
CA ALA A 265 -11.98 -11.06 -0.51
C ALA A 265 -12.52 -10.00 -1.48
N MET A 266 -12.28 -8.74 -1.19
CA MET A 266 -12.50 -7.63 -2.13
C MET A 266 -11.17 -6.89 -2.32
N ILE A 267 -11.02 -6.21 -3.45
CA ILE A 267 -9.82 -5.41 -3.70
C ILE A 267 -9.65 -4.31 -2.66
N ALA A 268 -8.41 -3.88 -2.41
CA ALA A 268 -8.10 -2.92 -1.36
C ALA A 268 -8.63 -1.49 -1.62
N HIS A 269 -9.06 -1.20 -2.85
CA HIS A 269 -9.49 0.12 -3.30
C HIS A 269 -10.98 0.21 -3.69
N PRO A 270 -11.94 -0.09 -2.79
CA PRO A 270 -13.34 0.18 -3.07
C PRO A 270 -13.57 1.69 -3.18
N LYS A 271 -14.52 2.10 -4.01
CA LYS A 271 -14.81 3.53 -4.29
C LYS A 271 -16.14 3.92 -3.68
N LEU A 272 -16.11 4.90 -2.78
CA LEU A 272 -17.30 5.49 -2.15
C LEU A 272 -17.78 6.67 -3.00
N ASP A 273 -18.95 6.56 -3.61
CA ASP A 273 -19.51 7.65 -4.41
C ASP A 273 -20.05 8.77 -3.50
N PRO A 274 -19.53 10.01 -3.61
CA PRO A 274 -19.93 11.09 -2.72
C PRO A 274 -21.39 11.54 -2.90
N ALA A 275 -22.05 11.23 -4.03
CA ALA A 275 -23.46 11.60 -4.22
C ALA A 275 -24.44 10.58 -3.64
N SER A 276 -24.21 9.29 -3.88
CA SER A 276 -25.12 8.23 -3.44
C SER A 276 -24.78 7.67 -2.05
N GLY A 277 -23.52 7.83 -1.62
CA GLY A 277 -22.99 7.17 -0.43
C GLY A 277 -22.84 5.65 -0.59
N GLU A 278 -22.97 5.11 -1.82
CA GLU A 278 -22.75 3.70 -2.10
C GLU A 278 -21.25 3.39 -2.23
N LEU A 279 -20.84 2.22 -1.71
CA LEU A 279 -19.48 1.71 -1.82
C LEU A 279 -19.41 0.68 -2.94
N PHE A 280 -18.69 0.97 -4.00
CA PHE A 280 -18.46 0.09 -5.14
C PHE A 280 -17.17 -0.72 -4.93
N ALA A 281 -17.20 -2.01 -5.25
CA ALA A 281 -16.05 -2.89 -5.07
C ALA A 281 -15.93 -3.93 -6.18
N LEU A 282 -14.71 -4.41 -6.37
CA LEU A 282 -14.40 -5.58 -7.17
C LEU A 282 -13.86 -6.69 -6.28
N SER A 283 -13.98 -7.93 -6.75
CA SER A 283 -13.37 -9.11 -6.14
C SER A 283 -12.82 -10.00 -7.24
N TYR A 284 -11.54 -10.35 -7.17
CA TYR A 284 -10.93 -11.29 -8.10
C TYR A 284 -10.58 -12.61 -7.42
N ASN A 285 -10.66 -13.71 -8.17
CA ASN A 285 -10.30 -15.05 -7.72
C ASN A 285 -9.24 -15.64 -8.65
N VAL A 286 -8.12 -16.09 -8.08
CA VAL A 286 -6.98 -16.57 -8.87
C VAL A 286 -7.04 -18.05 -9.23
N ILE A 287 -8.01 -18.79 -8.69
CA ILE A 287 -8.10 -20.26 -8.80
C ILE A 287 -9.32 -20.71 -9.62
N LYS A 288 -10.49 -20.13 -9.37
CA LYS A 288 -11.77 -20.58 -9.94
C LYS A 288 -12.53 -19.45 -10.60
N LYS A 289 -13.27 -19.78 -11.67
CA LYS A 289 -14.25 -18.89 -12.28
C LYS A 289 -15.50 -18.73 -11.38
N PRO A 290 -16.19 -17.57 -11.44
CA PRO A 290 -15.80 -16.36 -12.15
C PRO A 290 -14.55 -15.72 -11.52
N PHE A 291 -13.59 -15.34 -12.37
CA PHE A 291 -12.31 -14.77 -11.90
C PHE A 291 -12.45 -13.32 -11.43
N LEU A 292 -13.52 -12.63 -11.80
CA LEU A 292 -13.79 -11.25 -11.41
C LEU A 292 -15.28 -11.04 -11.18
N LYS A 293 -15.59 -10.34 -10.10
CA LYS A 293 -16.94 -9.93 -9.72
C LYS A 293 -16.97 -8.45 -9.41
N PHE A 294 -18.09 -7.83 -9.73
CA PHE A 294 -18.44 -6.48 -9.32
C PHE A 294 -19.65 -6.53 -8.38
N PHE A 295 -19.64 -5.72 -7.33
CA PHE A 295 -20.78 -5.53 -6.46
C PHE A 295 -20.70 -4.16 -5.78
N LYS A 296 -21.79 -3.75 -5.14
CA LYS A 296 -21.83 -2.54 -4.34
C LYS A 296 -22.55 -2.76 -3.02
N PHE A 297 -22.28 -1.87 -2.07
CA PHE A 297 -23.05 -1.73 -0.85
C PHE A 297 -23.78 -0.40 -0.89
N THR A 298 -25.06 -0.41 -0.58
CA THR A 298 -25.83 0.81 -0.33
C THR A 298 -25.33 1.51 0.93
N SER A 299 -25.68 2.78 1.12
CA SER A 299 -25.20 3.58 2.27
C SER A 299 -25.60 3.03 3.65
N ASP A 300 -26.67 2.22 3.71
CA ASP A 300 -27.11 1.47 4.90
C ASP A 300 -26.45 0.08 5.04
N GLY A 301 -25.56 -0.29 4.12
CA GLY A 301 -24.74 -1.50 4.19
C GLY A 301 -25.35 -2.74 3.54
N LYS A 302 -26.39 -2.62 2.71
CA LYS A 302 -26.96 -3.75 1.97
C LYS A 302 -26.17 -4.02 0.70
N LYS A 303 -25.71 -5.26 0.54
CA LYS A 303 -24.97 -5.70 -0.65
C LYS A 303 -25.91 -5.92 -1.84
N SER A 304 -25.48 -5.52 -3.04
CA SER A 304 -26.10 -5.94 -4.30
C SER A 304 -25.81 -7.43 -4.60
N PRO A 305 -26.55 -8.04 -5.54
CA PRO A 305 -26.09 -9.26 -6.19
C PRO A 305 -24.71 -9.06 -6.82
N ASP A 306 -23.95 -10.16 -6.93
CA ASP A 306 -22.67 -10.16 -7.66
C ASP A 306 -22.95 -10.08 -9.17
N VAL A 307 -22.26 -9.17 -9.86
CA VAL A 307 -22.18 -9.15 -11.32
C VAL A 307 -20.88 -9.83 -11.74
N GLU A 308 -21.00 -10.96 -12.43
CA GLU A 308 -19.84 -11.67 -12.96
C GLU A 308 -19.26 -10.93 -14.16
N ILE A 309 -17.96 -10.60 -14.08
CA ILE A 309 -17.25 -9.91 -15.15
C ILE A 309 -16.42 -10.94 -15.91
N PRO A 310 -16.75 -11.22 -17.19
CA PRO A 310 -16.04 -12.24 -17.95
C PRO A 310 -14.63 -11.77 -18.30
N ILE A 311 -13.63 -12.46 -17.76
CA ILE A 311 -12.22 -12.33 -18.15
C ILE A 311 -11.64 -13.72 -18.45
N ASP A 312 -10.69 -13.76 -19.39
CA ASP A 312 -10.20 -15.01 -19.96
C ASP A 312 -9.24 -15.77 -19.04
N GLN A 313 -8.50 -15.02 -18.21
CA GLN A 313 -7.52 -15.53 -17.27
C GLN A 313 -7.52 -14.70 -15.99
N PRO A 314 -6.97 -15.22 -14.87
CA PRO A 314 -6.84 -14.46 -13.64
C PRO A 314 -5.92 -13.25 -13.81
N THR A 315 -6.51 -12.06 -13.87
CA THR A 315 -5.80 -10.78 -13.95
C THR A 315 -5.69 -10.18 -12.55
N MET A 316 -4.53 -9.61 -12.20
CA MET A 316 -4.40 -8.80 -10.99
C MET A 316 -5.06 -7.45 -11.22
N ILE A 317 -6.03 -7.10 -10.37
CA ILE A 317 -6.78 -5.84 -10.43
C ILE A 317 -6.72 -5.22 -9.03
N HIS A 318 -5.65 -4.47 -8.79
CA HIS A 318 -5.42 -3.77 -7.52
C HIS A 318 -6.42 -2.62 -7.31
N ASP A 319 -6.71 -1.89 -8.38
CA ASP A 319 -7.53 -0.68 -8.35
C ASP A 319 -8.47 -0.59 -9.57
N PHE A 320 -9.50 0.23 -9.45
CA PHE A 320 -10.49 0.54 -10.50
C PHE A 320 -10.99 1.97 -10.29
N VAL A 321 -11.84 2.51 -11.17
CA VAL A 321 -12.45 3.84 -10.93
C VAL A 321 -13.93 3.83 -11.26
N ILE A 322 -14.64 4.82 -10.73
CA ILE A 322 -16.03 5.10 -11.04
C ILE A 322 -16.14 6.48 -11.68
N THR A 323 -17.14 6.68 -12.53
CA THR A 323 -17.58 8.00 -13.02
C THR A 323 -18.87 8.39 -12.33
N GLU A 324 -19.72 9.23 -12.92
CA GLU A 324 -21.07 9.47 -12.41
C GLU A 324 -21.96 8.22 -12.59
N ASN A 325 -21.94 7.60 -13.77
CA ASN A 325 -22.83 6.51 -14.18
C ASN A 325 -22.13 5.16 -14.34
N PHE A 326 -20.82 5.14 -14.56
CA PHE A 326 -20.08 3.93 -14.92
C PHE A 326 -19.09 3.50 -13.84
N VAL A 327 -18.78 2.21 -13.89
CA VAL A 327 -17.65 1.54 -13.28
C VAL A 327 -16.67 1.22 -14.40
N ILE A 328 -15.40 1.58 -14.20
CA ILE A 328 -14.32 1.40 -15.17
C ILE A 328 -13.33 0.39 -14.62
N ILE A 329 -13.26 -0.77 -15.27
CA ILE A 329 -12.56 -1.98 -14.81
C ILE A 329 -11.30 -2.17 -15.66
N PRO A 330 -10.09 -2.08 -15.11
CA PRO A 330 -8.88 -2.25 -15.90
C PRO A 330 -8.47 -3.75 -15.98
N ASP A 331 -8.61 -4.36 -17.16
CA ASP A 331 -8.11 -5.71 -17.44
C ASP A 331 -6.73 -5.61 -18.13
N GLN A 332 -5.67 -5.69 -17.30
CA GLN A 332 -4.30 -5.34 -17.68
C GLN A 332 -3.39 -6.56 -17.82
N GLN A 333 -2.08 -6.34 -18.05
CA GLN A 333 -1.15 -7.39 -18.48
C GLN A 333 -0.48 -8.18 -17.34
N VAL A 334 -0.62 -7.75 -16.08
CA VAL A 334 -0.10 -8.51 -14.93
C VAL A 334 -1.16 -9.53 -14.50
N VAL A 335 -0.80 -10.81 -14.61
CA VAL A 335 -1.73 -11.94 -14.45
C VAL A 335 -1.17 -13.01 -13.53
N PHE A 336 -2.04 -13.83 -12.96
CA PHE A 336 -1.65 -14.97 -12.15
C PHE A 336 -1.55 -16.25 -12.99
N LYS A 337 -0.36 -16.86 -13.01
CA LYS A 337 -0.07 -18.14 -13.67
C LYS A 337 0.57 -19.11 -12.67
N LEU A 338 -0.27 -19.73 -11.83
CA LEU A 338 0.19 -20.66 -10.77
C LEU A 338 1.09 -21.80 -11.28
N GLN A 339 0.90 -22.23 -12.53
CA GLN A 339 1.74 -23.24 -13.18
C GLN A 339 3.22 -22.84 -13.31
N GLU A 340 3.56 -21.55 -13.30
CA GLU A 340 4.95 -21.09 -13.37
C GLU A 340 5.74 -21.43 -12.11
N MET A 341 5.08 -21.58 -10.96
CA MET A 341 5.73 -22.06 -9.73
C MET A 341 6.34 -23.46 -9.92
N ILE A 342 5.69 -24.34 -10.70
CA ILE A 342 6.20 -25.68 -11.02
C ILE A 342 7.47 -25.60 -11.87
N ARG A 343 7.66 -24.51 -12.62
CA ARG A 343 8.87 -24.25 -13.42
C ARG A 343 9.94 -23.46 -12.65
N GLY A 344 9.72 -23.19 -11.36
CA GLY A 344 10.63 -22.40 -10.54
C GLY A 344 10.42 -20.88 -10.61
N GLY A 345 9.38 -20.39 -11.31
CA GLY A 345 9.12 -18.95 -11.51
C GLY A 345 8.11 -18.34 -10.52
N SER A 346 7.86 -17.03 -10.68
CA SER A 346 6.80 -16.30 -9.96
C SER A 346 5.42 -16.68 -10.48
N PRO A 347 4.41 -16.81 -9.61
CA PRO A 347 3.01 -16.92 -10.04
C PRO A 347 2.47 -15.60 -10.61
N VAL A 348 3.11 -14.46 -10.35
CA VAL A 348 2.71 -13.14 -10.87
C VAL A 348 3.54 -12.81 -12.11
N VAL A 349 2.89 -12.75 -13.27
CA VAL A 349 3.57 -12.69 -14.58
C VAL A 349 3.10 -11.51 -15.39
N TYR A 350 4.05 -10.79 -15.99
CA TYR A 350 3.77 -9.84 -17.07
C TYR A 350 3.55 -10.58 -18.40
N ASP A 351 2.28 -10.70 -18.82
CA ASP A 351 1.91 -11.33 -20.08
C ASP A 351 1.91 -10.34 -21.24
N LYS A 352 3.06 -10.23 -21.92
CA LYS A 352 3.25 -9.37 -23.10
C LYS A 352 2.31 -9.67 -24.27
N LYS A 353 1.67 -10.85 -24.31
CA LYS A 353 0.73 -11.21 -25.38
C LYS A 353 -0.69 -10.70 -25.10
N LYS A 354 -1.01 -10.41 -23.84
CA LYS A 354 -2.30 -9.85 -23.46
C LYS A 354 -2.33 -8.38 -23.83
N THR A 355 -3.41 -7.94 -24.47
CA THR A 355 -3.69 -6.51 -24.70
C THR A 355 -4.38 -5.96 -23.45
N ALA A 356 -3.86 -4.88 -22.88
CA ALA A 356 -4.54 -4.16 -21.81
C ALA A 356 -5.81 -3.49 -22.37
N ARG A 357 -6.88 -3.47 -21.57
CA ARG A 357 -8.18 -2.93 -21.95
C ARG A 357 -8.97 -2.45 -20.73
N PHE A 358 -9.95 -1.58 -20.95
CA PHE A 358 -10.84 -1.08 -19.91
C PHE A 358 -12.28 -1.51 -20.19
N GLY A 359 -12.90 -2.13 -19.19
CA GLY A 359 -14.29 -2.53 -19.18
C GLY A 359 -15.15 -1.40 -18.62
N ILE A 360 -16.19 -1.02 -19.35
CA ILE A 360 -17.10 0.07 -18.98
C ILE A 360 -18.47 -0.54 -18.73
N LEU A 361 -18.94 -0.44 -17.50
CA LEU A 361 -20.19 -1.04 -17.03
C LEU A 361 -21.02 0.00 -16.28
N LEU A 362 -22.35 -0.02 -16.43
CA LEU A 362 -23.21 0.83 -15.60
C LEU A 362 -23.10 0.43 -14.13
N LYS A 363 -23.02 1.42 -13.23
CA LYS A 363 -23.06 1.19 -11.77
C LYS A 363 -24.31 0.44 -11.30
N THR A 364 -25.40 0.57 -12.05
CA THR A 364 -26.70 -0.04 -11.77
C THR A 364 -26.91 -1.37 -12.51
N ALA A 365 -25.89 -1.88 -13.20
CA ALA A 365 -26.01 -3.11 -13.96
C ALA A 365 -26.36 -4.30 -13.05
N ALA A 366 -27.31 -5.12 -13.49
CA ALA A 366 -27.69 -6.37 -12.82
C ALA A 366 -26.87 -7.56 -13.34
N ASP A 367 -26.27 -7.44 -14.52
CA ASP A 367 -25.45 -8.44 -15.20
C ASP A 367 -24.37 -7.76 -16.07
N SER A 368 -23.55 -8.55 -16.77
CA SER A 368 -22.48 -8.05 -17.64
C SER A 368 -22.90 -7.83 -19.11
N ASN A 369 -24.19 -7.89 -19.47
CA ASN A 369 -24.64 -7.72 -20.86
C ASN A 369 -24.33 -6.31 -21.40
N GLY A 370 -24.31 -5.30 -20.52
CA GLY A 370 -23.98 -3.91 -20.87
C GLY A 370 -22.48 -3.59 -20.84
N LEU A 371 -21.61 -4.57 -20.54
CA LEU A 371 -20.17 -4.37 -20.44
C LEU A 371 -19.55 -4.10 -21.82
N ARG A 372 -18.79 -3.01 -21.93
CA ARG A 372 -18.03 -2.67 -23.14
C ARG A 372 -16.53 -2.69 -22.84
N TRP A 373 -15.79 -3.50 -23.57
CA TRP A 373 -14.32 -3.52 -23.51
C TRP A 373 -13.75 -2.57 -24.56
N ILE A 374 -12.84 -1.71 -24.14
CA ILE A 374 -12.08 -0.80 -25.01
C ILE A 374 -10.60 -1.10 -24.83
N ASP A 375 -9.93 -1.51 -25.90
CA ASP A 375 -8.51 -1.83 -25.89
C ASP A 375 -7.67 -0.57 -25.66
N ALA A 376 -6.67 -0.68 -24.80
CA ALA A 376 -5.72 0.35 -24.43
C ALA A 376 -4.31 -0.26 -24.35
N PRO A 377 -3.67 -0.52 -25.51
CA PRO A 377 -2.39 -1.23 -25.55
C PRO A 377 -1.28 -0.49 -24.78
N ASP A 378 -0.31 -1.25 -24.28
CA ASP A 378 0.87 -0.76 -23.53
C ASP A 378 0.51 0.12 -22.33
N CYS A 379 -0.61 -0.17 -21.67
CA CYS A 379 -1.10 0.54 -20.50
C CYS A 379 -1.13 -0.40 -19.30
N PHE A 380 -0.32 -0.09 -18.28
CA PHE A 380 -0.48 -0.67 -16.96
C PHE A 380 -0.52 0.42 -15.90
N CYS A 381 -1.61 0.51 -15.13
CA CYS A 381 -1.76 1.39 -13.99
C CYS A 381 -1.94 0.54 -12.73
N PHE A 382 -1.05 0.71 -11.76
CA PHE A 382 -1.26 0.10 -10.45
C PHE A 382 -2.36 0.85 -9.68
N HIS A 383 -2.34 2.19 -9.74
CA HIS A 383 -3.38 3.05 -9.17
C HIS A 383 -4.09 3.88 -10.24
N LEU A 384 -5.40 4.01 -10.08
CA LEU A 384 -6.27 4.85 -10.89
C LEU A 384 -6.90 5.94 -10.00
N TRP A 385 -6.62 7.20 -10.33
CA TRP A 385 -6.92 8.36 -9.50
C TRP A 385 -8.40 8.72 -9.51
N THR A 386 -8.93 8.90 -10.72
CA THR A 386 -10.33 9.31 -10.95
C THR A 386 -10.70 9.02 -12.41
N ALA A 387 -11.99 9.12 -12.70
CA ALA A 387 -12.50 9.15 -14.05
C ALA A 387 -13.74 10.05 -14.13
N TRP A 388 -14.07 10.53 -15.33
CA TRP A 388 -15.31 11.26 -15.56
C TRP A 388 -15.83 11.02 -16.97
N GLU A 389 -17.10 11.36 -17.17
CA GLU A 389 -17.77 11.29 -18.47
C GLU A 389 -17.69 12.66 -19.17
N GLU A 390 -17.46 12.65 -20.48
CA GLU A 390 -17.59 13.80 -21.38
C GLU A 390 -18.67 13.44 -22.42
N PRO A 391 -19.96 13.66 -22.10
CA PRO A 391 -21.08 13.28 -22.97
C PRO A 391 -21.03 13.94 -24.34
N GLU A 392 -20.44 15.14 -24.45
CA GLU A 392 -20.31 15.89 -25.69
C GLU A 392 -19.40 15.18 -26.72
N THR A 393 -18.48 14.33 -26.24
CA THR A 393 -17.51 13.61 -27.09
C THR A 393 -17.72 12.09 -27.09
N ASP A 394 -18.75 11.59 -26.39
CA ASP A 394 -18.96 10.15 -26.11
C ASP A 394 -17.72 9.51 -25.46
N GLN A 395 -16.99 10.24 -24.61
CA GLN A 395 -15.76 9.74 -23.98
C GLN A 395 -15.91 9.55 -22.48
N VAL A 396 -15.20 8.56 -21.96
CA VAL A 396 -14.82 8.48 -20.54
C VAL A 396 -13.34 8.80 -20.45
N VAL A 397 -13.00 9.75 -19.59
CA VAL A 397 -11.61 10.10 -19.29
C VAL A 397 -11.20 9.43 -17.99
N VAL A 398 -10.07 8.74 -17.98
CA VAL A 398 -9.50 8.05 -16.84
C VAL A 398 -8.13 8.65 -16.56
N ILE A 399 -7.87 9.04 -15.32
CA ILE A 399 -6.55 9.49 -14.88
C ILE A 399 -5.94 8.38 -14.03
N GLY A 400 -4.76 7.90 -14.43
CA GLY A 400 -4.02 6.87 -13.73
C GLY A 400 -2.52 7.13 -13.77
N SER A 401 -1.76 6.44 -12.93
CA SER A 401 -0.30 6.44 -13.02
C SER A 401 0.17 5.19 -13.75
N CYS A 402 0.63 5.37 -14.99
CA CYS A 402 1.04 4.26 -15.82
C CYS A 402 2.50 3.88 -15.53
N MET A 403 2.71 2.62 -15.16
CA MET A 403 4.04 2.09 -14.85
C MET A 403 4.67 1.37 -16.04
N THR A 404 5.97 1.61 -16.22
CA THR A 404 6.80 0.92 -17.20
C THR A 404 8.16 0.56 -16.57
N PRO A 405 8.57 -0.72 -16.59
CA PRO A 405 7.79 -1.91 -16.96
C PRO A 405 6.63 -2.25 -15.98
N PRO A 406 5.53 -2.86 -16.46
CA PRO A 406 4.33 -3.17 -15.65
C PRO A 406 4.55 -3.98 -14.37
N ASP A 407 5.52 -4.89 -14.35
CA ASP A 407 5.76 -5.82 -13.25
C ASP A 407 6.91 -5.40 -12.32
N SER A 408 7.41 -4.17 -12.44
CA SER A 408 8.59 -3.71 -11.71
C SER A 408 8.39 -3.56 -10.19
N ILE A 409 7.14 -3.66 -9.71
CA ILE A 409 6.85 -3.79 -8.27
C ILE A 409 7.21 -5.18 -7.76
N PHE A 410 6.94 -6.22 -8.55
CA PHE A 410 7.03 -7.63 -8.13
C PHE A 410 8.33 -8.29 -8.58
N ASN A 411 8.87 -7.87 -9.73
CA ASN A 411 10.01 -8.47 -10.39
C ASN A 411 11.17 -7.48 -10.51
N GLU A 412 12.39 -7.99 -10.40
CA GLU A 412 13.58 -7.19 -10.70
C GLU A 412 13.63 -6.82 -12.19
N SER A 413 13.90 -5.55 -12.46
CA SER A 413 14.07 -5.03 -13.81
C SER A 413 15.42 -4.33 -13.93
N ASN A 414 16.09 -4.54 -15.05
CA ASN A 414 17.30 -3.78 -15.43
C ASN A 414 16.96 -2.36 -15.92
N GLN A 415 15.68 -2.06 -16.13
CA GLN A 415 15.20 -0.73 -16.52
C GLN A 415 14.74 0.03 -15.27
N SER A 416 14.99 1.34 -15.22
CA SER A 416 14.44 2.17 -14.15
C SER A 416 12.93 2.22 -14.25
N LEU A 417 12.25 1.96 -13.13
CA LEU A 417 10.81 2.11 -13.02
C LEU A 417 10.43 3.57 -13.32
N LYS A 418 9.55 3.73 -14.29
CA LYS A 418 8.83 4.98 -14.53
C LYS A 418 7.39 4.77 -14.12
N SER A 419 6.83 5.72 -13.39
CA SER A 419 5.39 5.80 -13.24
C SER A 419 4.90 7.20 -13.52
N VAL A 420 4.12 7.32 -14.59
CA VAL A 420 3.78 8.60 -15.19
C VAL A 420 2.29 8.85 -15.10
N LEU A 421 1.91 9.98 -14.52
CA LEU A 421 0.54 10.44 -14.50
C LEU A 421 0.03 10.61 -15.93
N THR A 422 -1.05 9.90 -16.26
CA THR A 422 -1.51 9.69 -17.61
C THR A 422 -3.01 9.93 -17.68
N GLU A 423 -3.44 10.65 -18.71
CA GLU A 423 -4.84 10.71 -19.15
C GLU A 423 -5.08 9.64 -20.22
N ILE A 424 -6.09 8.80 -19.99
CA ILE A 424 -6.55 7.75 -20.89
C ILE A 424 -7.98 8.11 -21.29
N ARG A 425 -8.23 8.30 -22.58
CA ARG A 425 -9.56 8.61 -23.11
C ARG A 425 -10.13 7.37 -23.78
N LEU A 426 -11.35 7.00 -23.40
CA LEU A 426 -12.05 5.81 -23.87
C LEU A 426 -13.31 6.26 -24.62
N ASN A 427 -13.35 6.09 -25.94
CA ASN A 427 -14.51 6.50 -26.74
C ASN A 427 -15.56 5.38 -26.80
N LEU A 428 -16.73 5.66 -26.21
CA LEU A 428 -17.84 4.71 -26.06
C LEU A 428 -18.52 4.32 -27.38
N LYS A 429 -18.34 5.13 -28.43
CA LYS A 429 -18.96 4.98 -29.75
C LYS A 429 -18.08 4.25 -30.74
N THR A 430 -16.79 4.61 -30.79
CA THR A 430 -15.82 4.03 -31.73
C THR A 430 -15.11 2.80 -31.16
N GLY A 431 -15.11 2.63 -29.83
CA GLY A 431 -14.35 1.58 -29.16
C GLY A 431 -12.84 1.78 -29.19
N LEU A 432 -12.38 2.99 -29.54
CA LEU A 432 -10.96 3.35 -29.57
C LEU A 432 -10.56 4.06 -28.28
N SER A 433 -9.31 3.84 -27.85
CA SER A 433 -8.68 4.60 -26.78
C SER A 433 -7.59 5.54 -27.29
N SER A 434 -7.28 6.55 -26.51
CA SER A 434 -6.06 7.33 -26.65
C SER A 434 -5.44 7.57 -25.27
N ARG A 435 -4.14 7.86 -25.26
CA ARG A 435 -3.36 8.04 -24.05
C ARG A 435 -2.42 9.23 -24.19
N ARG A 436 -2.33 10.07 -23.16
CA ARG A 436 -1.31 11.13 -23.07
C ARG A 436 -0.73 11.23 -21.67
N GLU A 437 0.57 11.48 -21.57
CA GLU A 437 1.22 11.82 -20.31
C GLU A 437 0.85 13.25 -19.90
N ILE A 438 0.56 13.46 -18.62
CA ILE A 438 0.31 14.78 -18.05
C ILE A 438 1.66 15.37 -17.65
N ASP A 439 2.02 16.50 -18.27
CA ASP A 439 3.33 17.17 -18.16
C ASP A 439 4.54 16.27 -18.50
N PRO A 440 4.68 15.84 -19.78
CA PRO A 440 5.79 14.99 -20.21
C PRO A 440 7.16 15.68 -20.07
N SER A 441 7.20 17.01 -19.97
CA SER A 441 8.44 17.78 -19.93
C SER A 441 9.23 17.60 -18.63
N ARG A 442 8.55 17.28 -17.52
CA ARG A 442 9.16 17.22 -16.19
C ARG A 442 9.59 15.82 -15.75
N HIS A 443 9.18 14.77 -16.48
CA HIS A 443 9.49 13.36 -16.20
C HIS A 443 9.38 13.00 -14.71
N LEU A 444 8.23 13.33 -14.10
CA LEU A 444 7.99 13.08 -12.68
C LEU A 444 7.45 11.67 -12.48
N ASN A 445 8.08 10.94 -11.56
CA ASN A 445 7.47 9.73 -11.01
C ASN A 445 6.42 10.16 -9.99
N LEU A 446 5.15 10.04 -10.38
CA LEU A 446 4.00 10.39 -9.56
C LEU A 446 3.18 9.14 -9.29
N GLU A 447 3.16 8.75 -8.02
CA GLU A 447 2.44 7.58 -7.52
C GLU A 447 1.74 7.89 -6.21
N VAL A 448 1.00 6.93 -5.67
CA VAL A 448 0.28 6.96 -4.38
C VAL A 448 -0.23 8.36 -3.94
N GLY A 449 -1.53 8.60 -4.05
CA GLY A 449 -2.12 9.93 -3.91
C GLY A 449 -3.64 9.91 -3.96
N MET A 450 -4.25 11.08 -4.19
CA MET A 450 -5.71 11.19 -4.25
C MET A 450 -6.18 12.42 -5.02
N VAL A 451 -7.46 12.39 -5.38
CA VAL A 451 -8.25 13.57 -5.78
C VAL A 451 -9.15 13.99 -4.62
N ASN A 452 -9.81 15.16 -4.72
CA ASN A 452 -10.82 15.52 -3.75
C ASN A 452 -11.96 14.47 -3.75
N ARG A 453 -12.14 13.76 -2.63
CA ARG A 453 -13.13 12.67 -2.52
C ARG A 453 -14.56 13.13 -2.80
N ASN A 454 -14.88 14.40 -2.51
CA ASN A 454 -16.20 14.97 -2.72
C ASN A 454 -16.49 15.16 -4.23
N ARG A 455 -15.48 15.01 -5.09
CA ARG A 455 -15.54 15.07 -6.55
C ARG A 455 -15.18 13.74 -7.20
N LEU A 456 -15.07 12.64 -6.44
CA LEU A 456 -14.74 11.34 -7.02
C LEU A 456 -15.72 10.98 -8.14
N GLY A 457 -15.19 10.58 -9.29
CA GLY A 457 -15.99 10.22 -10.47
C GLY A 457 -16.54 11.39 -11.28
N ARG A 458 -16.11 12.63 -10.97
CA ARG A 458 -16.58 13.86 -11.61
C ARG A 458 -15.40 14.62 -12.23
N GLY A 459 -15.75 15.51 -13.16
CA GLY A 459 -14.91 16.22 -14.16
C GLY A 459 -13.52 16.71 -13.74
N PRO A 460 -12.73 17.21 -14.70
CA PRO A 460 -11.32 17.43 -14.46
C PRO A 460 -11.14 18.42 -13.31
N GLY A 461 -10.18 18.08 -12.48
CA GLY A 461 -9.95 18.74 -11.22
C GLY A 461 -8.49 18.71 -10.83
N VAL A 462 -8.21 18.64 -9.54
CA VAL A 462 -6.86 18.62 -8.99
C VAL A 462 -6.55 17.24 -8.45
N SER A 463 -5.41 16.67 -8.87
CA SER A 463 -4.81 15.51 -8.23
C SER A 463 -3.65 15.91 -7.32
N LEU A 464 -3.48 15.17 -6.23
CA LEU A 464 -2.33 15.20 -5.35
C LEU A 464 -1.63 13.85 -5.42
N SER A 465 -0.35 13.85 -5.76
CA SER A 465 0.41 12.60 -5.93
C SER A 465 1.78 12.69 -5.27
N SER A 466 2.24 11.58 -4.70
CA SER A 466 3.59 11.46 -4.14
C SER A 466 4.64 11.65 -5.22
N HIS A 467 5.68 12.42 -4.90
CA HIS A 467 6.85 12.58 -5.75
C HIS A 467 7.92 11.53 -5.40
N CYS A 468 7.92 10.41 -6.13
CA CYS A 468 8.74 9.24 -5.85
C CYS A 468 10.16 9.41 -6.41
N ARG A 469 11.03 10.09 -5.65
CA ARG A 469 12.42 10.32 -6.01
C ARG A 469 13.32 10.35 -4.75
N PRO A 470 14.33 9.45 -4.64
CA PRO A 470 14.56 8.27 -5.48
C PRO A 470 13.49 7.18 -5.22
N TRP A 471 13.08 6.43 -6.24
CA TRP A 471 12.20 5.27 -6.03
C TRP A 471 12.84 4.26 -5.06
N PRO A 472 12.09 3.66 -4.11
CA PRO A 472 10.67 3.87 -3.80
C PRO A 472 10.37 5.00 -2.78
N LYS A 473 11.37 5.76 -2.34
CA LYS A 473 11.20 6.85 -1.36
C LYS A 473 10.47 8.06 -1.98
N VAL A 474 9.64 8.71 -1.17
CA VAL A 474 8.83 9.88 -1.56
C VAL A 474 9.46 11.15 -1.00
N SER A 475 10.03 12.02 -1.83
CA SER A 475 10.71 13.25 -1.37
C SER A 475 9.78 14.46 -1.19
N GLY A 476 8.50 14.28 -1.48
CA GLY A 476 7.49 15.33 -1.43
C GLY A 476 6.22 14.88 -2.13
N PHE A 477 5.34 15.82 -2.43
CA PHE A 477 4.15 15.59 -3.24
C PHE A 477 3.91 16.72 -4.22
N ALA A 478 3.09 16.47 -5.22
CA ALA A 478 2.75 17.41 -6.28
C ALA A 478 1.23 17.59 -6.34
N LYS A 479 0.80 18.84 -6.46
CA LYS A 479 -0.53 19.24 -6.88
C LYS A 479 -0.51 19.40 -8.39
N VAL A 480 -1.40 18.70 -9.09
CA VAL A 480 -1.50 18.72 -10.55
C VAL A 480 -2.91 19.16 -10.94
N ASP A 481 -2.99 20.24 -11.71
CA ASP A 481 -4.22 20.60 -12.42
C ASP A 481 -4.36 19.68 -13.63
N LEU A 482 -5.39 18.84 -13.65
CA LEU A 482 -5.57 17.82 -14.68
C LEU A 482 -6.01 18.41 -16.03
N SER A 483 -6.55 19.64 -16.03
CA SER A 483 -6.97 20.34 -17.24
C SER A 483 -5.78 20.99 -17.94
N THR A 484 -4.97 21.73 -17.19
CA THR A 484 -3.84 22.52 -17.72
C THR A 484 -2.52 21.75 -17.73
N GLY A 485 -2.39 20.72 -16.88
CA GLY A 485 -1.15 20.03 -16.60
C GLY A 485 -0.19 20.82 -15.71
N GLU A 486 -0.62 21.96 -15.12
CA GLU A 486 0.21 22.73 -14.21
C GLU A 486 0.54 21.92 -12.95
N VAL A 487 1.82 21.92 -12.58
CA VAL A 487 2.31 21.17 -11.41
C VAL A 487 2.98 22.10 -10.41
N THR A 488 2.48 22.11 -9.17
CA THR A 488 3.09 22.75 -8.01
C THR A 488 3.59 21.67 -7.04
N LYS A 489 4.85 21.76 -6.59
CA LYS A 489 5.46 20.74 -5.72
C LYS A 489 5.64 21.25 -4.30
N PHE A 490 5.43 20.37 -3.34
CA PHE A 490 5.87 20.52 -1.95
C PHE A 490 6.97 19.50 -1.69
N ILE A 491 8.18 19.96 -1.38
CA ILE A 491 9.37 19.11 -1.15
C ILE A 491 9.68 19.10 0.35
N TYR A 492 9.86 17.92 0.93
CA TYR A 492 10.04 17.76 2.38
C TYR A 492 11.39 18.29 2.88
N GLY A 493 12.41 18.30 2.02
CA GLY A 493 13.77 18.67 2.36
C GLY A 493 14.76 17.55 2.06
N GLU A 494 16.03 17.81 2.34
CA GLU A 494 17.10 16.85 2.09
C GLU A 494 17.06 15.68 3.08
N GLN A 495 16.99 14.45 2.56
CA GLN A 495 16.86 13.21 3.35
C GLN A 495 15.58 13.14 4.21
N CYS A 496 14.58 13.95 3.86
CA CYS A 496 13.24 13.87 4.41
C CYS A 496 12.33 13.19 3.41
N TYR A 497 11.62 12.15 3.85
CA TYR A 497 10.78 11.35 2.98
C TYR A 497 9.44 11.01 3.63
N GLY A 498 8.38 10.89 2.84
CA GLY A 498 7.04 10.61 3.33
C GLY A 498 6.36 9.45 2.62
N GLY A 499 5.05 9.58 2.43
CA GLY A 499 4.22 8.64 1.67
C GLY A 499 3.03 9.37 1.07
N GLU A 500 1.86 8.71 1.07
CA GLU A 500 0.62 9.27 0.52
C GLU A 500 0.26 10.65 1.10
N PRO A 501 0.09 11.69 0.26
CA PRO A 501 -0.54 12.94 0.67
C PRO A 501 -2.06 12.75 0.79
N TYR A 502 -2.63 13.14 1.92
CA TYR A 502 -4.06 12.99 2.17
C TYR A 502 -4.77 14.35 2.23
N PHE A 503 -5.63 14.63 1.26
CA PHE A 503 -6.43 15.84 1.19
C PHE A 503 -7.69 15.77 2.07
N VAL A 504 -7.84 16.79 2.90
CA VAL A 504 -9.03 17.07 3.71
C VAL A 504 -9.59 18.41 3.26
N SER A 505 -10.77 18.38 2.65
CA SER A 505 -11.47 19.60 2.24
C SER A 505 -11.89 20.41 3.47
N ARG A 506 -11.85 21.75 3.37
CA ARG A 506 -12.22 22.65 4.47
C ARG A 506 -13.67 22.43 4.90
N ASP A 507 -14.55 22.24 3.93
CA ASP A 507 -15.94 21.83 4.10
C ASP A 507 -16.44 21.09 2.84
N PRO A 508 -17.56 20.37 2.88
CA PRO A 508 -18.02 19.57 1.74
C PRO A 508 -18.39 20.35 0.47
N VAL A 509 -18.64 21.66 0.57
CA VAL A 509 -19.08 22.53 -0.55
C VAL A 509 -17.99 23.50 -1.00
N ALA A 510 -16.82 23.45 -0.37
CA ALA A 510 -15.69 24.31 -0.65
C ALA A 510 -15.21 24.15 -2.11
N PRO A 511 -14.48 25.14 -2.64
CA PRO A 511 -13.71 24.97 -3.86
C PRO A 511 -12.88 23.68 -3.83
N GLU A 512 -12.63 23.10 -4.98
CA GLU A 512 -12.08 21.76 -5.09
C GLU A 512 -10.76 21.57 -4.31
N ASP A 513 -9.89 22.57 -4.33
CA ASP A 513 -8.59 22.56 -3.69
C ASP A 513 -8.57 23.34 -2.36
N ASP A 514 -9.71 23.85 -1.88
CA ASP A 514 -9.78 24.51 -0.58
C ASP A 514 -9.83 23.48 0.55
N GLY A 515 -8.69 23.35 1.21
CA GLY A 515 -8.48 22.39 2.26
C GLY A 515 -7.01 22.28 2.62
N TYR A 516 -6.67 21.13 3.18
CA TYR A 516 -5.35 20.85 3.71
C TYR A 516 -4.88 19.47 3.29
N VAL A 517 -3.59 19.36 3.00
CA VAL A 517 -2.91 18.09 2.78
C VAL A 517 -2.22 17.68 4.07
N LEU A 518 -2.53 16.47 4.53
CA LEU A 518 -1.90 15.80 5.65
C LEU A 518 -0.90 14.80 5.08
N SER A 519 0.35 14.82 5.55
CA SER A 519 1.30 13.78 5.17
C SER A 519 2.33 13.51 6.25
N PHE A 520 2.60 12.23 6.50
CA PHE A 520 3.70 11.83 7.36
C PHE A 520 5.03 12.06 6.64
N MET A 521 5.98 12.64 7.35
CA MET A 521 7.35 12.83 6.92
C MET A 521 8.30 12.23 7.96
N HIS A 522 9.35 11.56 7.49
CA HIS A 522 10.45 11.04 8.29
C HIS A 522 11.75 11.69 7.85
N ASP A 523 12.45 12.29 8.79
CA ASP A 523 13.78 12.86 8.61
C ASP A 523 14.81 11.77 8.93
N GLU A 524 15.47 11.24 7.90
CA GLU A 524 16.47 10.18 8.05
C GLU A 524 17.76 10.67 8.75
N LYS A 525 18.01 11.98 8.83
CA LYS A 525 19.17 12.54 9.56
C LYS A 525 18.94 12.53 11.06
N THR A 526 17.72 12.86 11.49
CA THR A 526 17.38 12.95 12.92
C THR A 526 16.62 11.73 13.44
N ALA A 527 16.22 10.82 12.55
CA ALA A 527 15.37 9.67 12.81
C ALA A 527 14.02 10.04 13.46
N ARG A 528 13.50 11.23 13.14
CA ARG A 528 12.23 11.76 13.69
C ARG A 528 11.15 11.75 12.64
N SER A 529 9.91 11.58 13.09
CA SER A 529 8.73 11.63 12.23
C SER A 529 7.81 12.77 12.65
N GLU A 530 7.20 13.41 11.66
CA GLU A 530 6.26 14.51 11.82
C GLU A 530 5.03 14.30 10.94
N LEU A 531 3.87 14.79 11.36
CA LEU A 531 2.72 14.99 10.48
C LEU A 531 2.73 16.45 9.99
N LEU A 532 2.89 16.62 8.68
CA LEU A 532 2.86 17.92 8.03
C LEU A 532 1.43 18.28 7.62
N ILE A 533 1.07 19.55 7.81
CA ILE A 533 -0.22 20.13 7.43
C ILE A 533 0.06 21.27 6.46
N VAL A 534 -0.29 21.07 5.20
CA VAL A 534 0.00 21.98 4.09
C VAL A 534 -1.30 22.54 3.55
N ASN A 535 -1.37 23.86 3.35
CA ASN A 535 -2.51 24.50 2.69
C ASN A 535 -2.57 24.06 1.22
N ALA A 536 -3.67 23.45 0.80
CA ALA A 536 -3.77 22.85 -0.53
C ALA A 536 -3.90 23.88 -1.66
N ILE A 537 -4.32 25.12 -1.37
CA ILE A 537 -4.36 26.21 -2.35
C ILE A 537 -2.95 26.74 -2.58
N THR A 538 -2.27 27.16 -1.51
CA THR A 538 -0.97 27.83 -1.61
C THR A 538 0.22 26.88 -1.68
N MET A 539 0.01 25.60 -1.37
CA MET A 539 1.07 24.59 -1.22
C MET A 539 2.15 25.00 -0.21
N GLN A 540 1.76 25.70 0.86
CA GLN A 540 2.66 26.13 1.95
C GLN A 540 2.36 25.39 3.25
N LEU A 541 3.41 25.10 4.02
CA LEU A 541 3.30 24.47 5.34
C LEU A 541 2.66 25.44 6.35
N GLU A 542 1.58 25.02 7.01
CA GLU A 542 0.93 25.81 8.08
C GLU A 542 1.23 25.26 9.47
N ALA A 543 1.38 23.94 9.60
CA ALA A 543 1.73 23.30 10.86
C ALA A 543 2.51 22.01 10.65
N SER A 544 3.32 21.66 11.65
CA SER A 544 3.96 20.35 11.79
C SER A 544 3.72 19.82 13.21
N VAL A 545 3.25 18.58 13.31
CA VAL A 545 3.04 17.87 14.57
C VAL A 545 4.19 16.87 14.76
N LYS A 546 4.95 17.03 15.85
CA LYS A 546 6.05 16.12 16.17
C LYS A 546 5.51 14.83 16.78
N LEU A 547 5.87 13.70 16.18
CA LEU A 547 5.39 12.40 16.62
C LEU A 547 6.35 11.79 17.66
N PRO A 548 5.83 11.05 18.65
CA PRO A 548 6.65 10.52 19.74
C PRO A 548 7.48 9.30 19.35
N SER A 549 7.12 8.63 18.25
CA SER A 549 7.84 7.50 17.69
C SER A 549 8.13 7.71 16.21
N ARG A 550 9.03 6.88 15.68
CA ARG A 550 9.21 6.73 14.23
C ARG A 550 7.90 6.23 13.62
N VAL A 551 7.53 6.83 12.49
CA VAL A 551 6.46 6.34 11.61
C VAL A 551 7.11 5.77 10.35
N PRO A 552 7.09 4.44 10.16
CA PRO A 552 7.66 3.81 8.99
C PRO A 552 6.94 4.26 7.70
N TYR A 553 7.52 3.96 6.55
CA TYR A 553 6.78 4.11 5.29
C TYR A 553 5.56 3.17 5.29
N GLY A 554 4.47 3.61 4.67
CA GLY A 554 3.20 2.88 4.68
C GLY A 554 2.46 2.99 3.36
N PHE A 555 1.21 2.56 3.36
CA PHE A 555 0.35 2.55 2.19
C PHE A 555 -0.71 3.65 2.29
N HIS A 556 -1.98 3.27 2.17
CA HIS A 556 -3.09 4.21 2.04
C HIS A 556 -3.67 4.61 3.41
N GLY A 557 -4.07 5.87 3.49
CA GLY A 557 -4.70 6.47 4.64
C GLY A 557 -6.12 6.94 4.40
N THR A 558 -6.75 7.39 5.48
CA THR A 558 -8.08 7.98 5.47
C THR A 558 -8.19 9.08 6.53
N PHE A 559 -9.18 9.95 6.39
CA PHE A 559 -9.55 10.92 7.42
C PHE A 559 -11.01 10.76 7.77
N ILE A 560 -11.29 10.63 9.07
CA ILE A 560 -12.63 10.50 9.63
C ILE A 560 -12.91 11.76 10.46
N SER A 561 -13.99 12.47 10.14
CA SER A 561 -14.35 13.68 10.88
C SER A 561 -14.82 13.34 12.30
N SER A 562 -14.70 14.27 13.24
CA SER A 562 -15.25 14.10 14.59
C SER A 562 -16.76 13.85 14.58
N LYS A 563 -17.49 14.40 13.59
CA LYS A 563 -18.92 14.16 13.39
C LYS A 563 -19.21 12.71 12.98
N ASP A 564 -18.37 12.15 12.12
CA ASP A 564 -18.51 10.75 11.67
C ASP A 564 -18.11 9.78 12.78
N LEU A 565 -17.04 10.10 13.53
CA LEU A 565 -16.59 9.33 14.69
C LEU A 565 -17.63 9.30 15.82
N ALA A 566 -18.39 10.37 16.03
CA ALA A 566 -19.48 10.40 17.01
C ALA A 566 -20.57 9.35 16.72
N ASN A 567 -20.68 8.95 15.46
CA ASN A 567 -21.59 7.91 15.01
C ASN A 567 -20.88 6.60 14.71
N GLN A 568 -19.65 6.36 15.16
CA GLN A 568 -18.99 5.07 14.93
C GLN A 568 -19.79 3.91 15.56
N ALA A 569 -19.63 2.71 15.02
CA ALA A 569 -20.29 1.49 15.49
C ALA A 569 -19.51 0.72 16.58
#